data_AF-A0A1G7LTP8-F1
#
_entry.id   AF-A0A1G7LTP8-F1
#
_cell.length_a   1.000
_cell.length_b   1.000
_cell.length_c   1.000
_cell.angle_alpha   90.00
_cell.angle_beta   90.00
_cell.angle_gamma   90.00
#
_symmetry.space_group_name_H-M   'P 1'
#
loop_
_entity.id
_entity.type
_entity.pdbx_description
1 polymer ?
#
loop_
_entity_poly.entity_id
_entity_poly.type
_entity_poly.pdbx_seq_one_letter_code
_entity_poly.pdbx_strand_id
1 'polypeptide(L)'
;MCELFTNLYNAYFTLGGSDKYIMGKNLRMVSISENAYLLHLETREVTFLNWFYGNPTCGLISEDERWAVMAGDFEITVWDEGVVTTIDTSPVFDIRQKDAFTVELLMNIPFLDAAVWELNVATMELRETGHYTLFFNREYLSKCTILG
;
A
#
# COMPACT_ATOMS: atom_id res chain seq x y z
N MET A 1 4.77 24.47 10.18
CA MET A 1 4.39 23.29 9.40
C MET A 1 5.68 22.62 8.93
N CYS A 2 6.22 21.65 9.69
CA CYS A 2 7.37 20.78 9.32
C CYS A 2 7.70 19.74 10.43
N GLU A 3 7.10 19.86 11.62
CA GLU A 3 7.38 18.96 12.76
C GLU A 3 6.86 17.54 12.52
N LEU A 4 5.62 17.39 12.04
CA LEU A 4 5.05 16.07 11.71
C LEU A 4 5.87 15.34 10.64
N PHE A 5 6.22 16.00 9.53
CA PHE A 5 7.08 15.42 8.50
C PHE A 5 8.41 14.94 9.10
N THR A 6 9.08 15.80 9.86
CA THR A 6 10.37 15.48 10.46
C THR A 6 10.26 14.30 11.43
N ASN A 7 9.20 14.26 12.24
CA ASN A 7 8.95 13.16 13.16
C ASN A 7 8.72 11.84 12.43
N LEU A 8 7.86 11.83 11.39
CA LEU A 8 7.60 10.63 10.58
C LEU A 8 8.84 10.19 9.78
N TYR A 9 9.56 11.15 9.18
CA TYR A 9 10.79 10.88 8.43
C TYR A 9 11.93 10.38 9.31
N ASN A 10 12.01 10.82 10.57
CA ASN A 10 12.98 10.30 11.52
C ASN A 10 12.55 8.94 12.08
N ALA A 11 11.26 8.78 12.38
CA ALA A 11 10.69 7.52 12.86
C ALA A 11 10.91 6.38 11.85
N TYR A 12 10.91 6.69 10.55
CA TYR A 12 11.31 5.79 9.47
C TYR A 12 12.65 5.06 9.75
N PHE A 13 13.67 5.73 10.30
CA PHE A 13 14.96 5.13 10.59
C PHE A 13 14.97 4.27 11.88
N THR A 14 13.88 4.29 12.63
CA THR A 14 13.72 3.58 13.90
C THR A 14 12.54 2.62 13.91
N LEU A 15 11.90 2.40 12.75
CA LEU A 15 10.76 1.48 12.64
C LEU A 15 11.17 0.06 13.01
N GLY A 16 10.26 -0.67 13.64
CA GLY A 16 10.41 -2.08 13.98
C GLY A 16 9.05 -2.77 14.12
N GLY A 17 9.04 -4.11 14.15
CA GLY A 17 7.81 -4.88 14.36
C GLY A 17 6.84 -4.82 13.18
N SER A 18 5.59 -4.41 13.42
CA SER A 18 4.49 -4.41 12.44
C SER A 18 4.53 -3.23 11.47
N ASP A 19 5.32 -2.20 11.75
CA ASP A 19 5.46 -1.01 10.91
C ASP A 19 5.88 -1.37 9.48
N LYS A 20 5.48 -0.53 8.52
CA LYS A 20 5.74 -0.72 7.09
C LYS A 20 6.26 0.55 6.49
N TYR A 21 7.17 0.42 5.52
CA TYR A 21 7.58 1.54 4.69
C TYR A 21 7.77 1.11 3.25
N ILE A 22 7.47 2.02 2.33
CA ILE A 22 7.70 1.87 0.89
C ILE A 22 8.44 3.11 0.39
N MET A 23 9.44 2.89 -0.45
CA MET A 23 10.29 3.96 -0.99
C MET A 23 10.06 4.16 -2.48
N GLY A 24 9.64 5.37 -2.84
CA GLY A 24 9.75 5.89 -4.19
C GLY A 24 11.01 6.73 -4.38
N LYS A 25 11.05 7.53 -5.44
CA LYS A 25 12.07 8.56 -5.64
C LYS A 25 11.78 9.79 -4.77
N ASN A 26 10.60 10.38 -4.90
CA ASN A 26 10.15 11.59 -4.21
C ASN A 26 9.06 11.34 -3.18
N LEU A 27 8.49 10.13 -3.13
CA LEU A 27 7.49 9.74 -2.15
C LEU A 27 8.04 8.72 -1.15
N ARG A 28 7.56 8.77 0.09
CA ARG A 28 7.73 7.71 1.08
C ARG A 28 6.37 7.37 1.68
N MET A 29 6.03 6.10 1.71
CA MET A 29 4.87 5.64 2.45
C MET A 29 5.35 5.03 3.75
N VAL A 30 4.71 5.37 4.85
CA VAL A 30 5.05 4.84 6.18
C VAL A 30 3.78 4.49 6.94
N SER A 31 3.84 3.41 7.71
CA SER A 31 2.83 3.05 8.69
C SER A 31 3.46 3.01 10.07
N ILE A 32 2.83 3.69 11.03
CA ILE A 32 3.26 3.75 12.43
C ILE A 32 2.03 3.61 13.32
N SER A 33 2.01 2.58 14.17
CA SER A 33 0.91 2.32 15.10
C SER A 33 -0.45 2.40 14.39
N GLU A 34 -0.65 1.55 13.38
CA GLU A 34 -1.87 1.47 12.55
C GLU A 34 -2.15 2.68 11.65
N ASN A 35 -1.44 3.80 11.80
CA ASN A 35 -1.67 4.99 10.99
C ASN A 35 -0.73 5.01 9.78
N ALA A 36 -1.30 5.20 8.60
CA ALA A 36 -0.60 5.28 7.34
C ALA A 36 -0.46 6.72 6.84
N TYR A 37 0.71 7.04 6.31
CA TYR A 37 1.05 8.35 5.80
C TYR A 37 1.84 8.25 4.49
N LEU A 38 1.65 9.24 3.63
CA LEU A 38 2.48 9.50 2.46
C LEU A 38 3.24 10.81 2.67
N LEU A 39 4.55 10.74 2.58
CA LEU A 39 5.47 11.86 2.76
C LEU A 39 5.97 12.30 1.39
N HIS A 40 5.79 13.59 1.10
CA HIS A 40 6.30 14.26 -0.10
C HIS A 40 7.67 14.84 0.21
N LEU A 41 8.74 14.23 -0.30
CA LEU A 41 10.10 14.58 0.12
C LEU A 41 10.54 15.98 -0.33
N GLU A 42 10.07 16.43 -1.50
CA GLU A 42 10.42 17.75 -2.05
C GLU A 42 9.70 18.88 -1.31
N THR A 43 8.39 18.76 -1.12
CA THR A 43 7.54 19.79 -0.50
C THR A 43 7.52 19.70 1.03
N ARG A 44 7.92 18.56 1.59
CA ARG A 44 7.76 18.18 3.01
C ARG A 44 6.32 18.13 3.49
N GLU A 45 5.38 18.00 2.55
CA GLU A 45 3.98 17.76 2.87
C GLU A 45 3.78 16.33 3.34
N VAL A 46 2.76 16.15 4.19
CA VAL A 46 2.35 14.84 4.70
C VAL A 46 0.89 14.68 4.37
N THR A 47 0.57 13.62 3.65
CA THR A 47 -0.81 13.17 3.44
C THR A 47 -1.09 12.04 4.41
N PHE A 48 -2.08 12.22 5.28
CA PHE A 48 -2.63 11.09 6.03
C PHE A 48 -3.42 10.21 5.05
N LEU A 49 -3.08 8.93 5.00
CA LEU A 49 -3.76 7.97 4.13
C LEU A 49 -4.97 7.41 4.86
N ASN A 50 -4.73 6.67 5.95
CA ASN A 50 -5.79 6.06 6.72
C ASN A 50 -5.30 5.54 8.08
N TRP A 51 -6.22 5.14 8.94
CA TRP A 51 -5.94 4.28 10.09
C TRP A 51 -6.44 2.86 9.77
N PHE A 52 -5.54 1.89 9.82
CA PHE A 52 -5.78 0.50 9.47
C PHE A 52 -5.93 -0.37 10.71
N TYR A 53 -7.08 -1.01 10.89
CA TYR A 53 -7.25 -2.01 11.94
C TYR A 53 -6.26 -3.16 11.75
N GLY A 54 -5.36 -3.39 12.70
CA GLY A 54 -4.37 -4.47 12.63
C GLY A 54 -3.08 -4.13 11.88
N ASN A 55 -2.87 -2.86 11.49
CA ASN A 55 -1.81 -2.35 10.62
C ASN A 55 -2.01 -2.74 9.14
N PRO A 56 -1.51 -1.92 8.20
CA PRO A 56 -1.48 -2.31 6.80
C PRO A 56 -0.54 -3.51 6.61
N THR A 57 -0.96 -4.40 5.72
CA THR A 57 -0.25 -5.62 5.36
C THR A 57 0.75 -5.36 4.23
N CYS A 58 0.35 -4.58 3.24
CA CYS A 58 1.15 -4.27 2.06
C CYS A 58 0.85 -2.87 1.50
N GLY A 59 1.69 -2.43 0.56
CA GLY A 59 1.47 -1.18 -0.15
C GLY A 59 2.44 -1.02 -1.31
N LEU A 60 2.16 -0.02 -2.13
CA LEU A 60 2.82 0.22 -3.41
C LEU A 60 2.81 1.71 -3.72
N ILE A 61 3.93 2.23 -4.20
CA ILE A 61 3.98 3.52 -4.88
C ILE A 61 4.17 3.20 -6.36
N SER A 62 3.38 3.83 -7.22
CA SER A 62 3.52 3.69 -8.67
C SER A 62 4.91 4.04 -9.18
N GLU A 63 5.34 3.42 -10.27
CA GLU A 63 6.64 3.69 -10.89
C GLU A 63 6.84 5.17 -11.27
N ASP A 64 5.77 5.88 -11.64
CA ASP A 64 5.78 7.31 -11.98
C ASP A 64 5.43 8.22 -10.78
N GLU A 65 5.20 7.64 -9.60
CA GLU A 65 4.83 8.31 -8.36
C GLU A 65 3.56 9.18 -8.44
N ARG A 66 2.66 8.93 -9.39
CA ARG A 66 1.40 9.69 -9.49
C ARG A 66 0.33 9.21 -8.53
N TRP A 67 0.33 7.91 -8.24
CA TRP A 67 -0.57 7.29 -7.27
C TRP A 67 0.17 6.33 -6.33
N ALA A 68 -0.47 6.02 -5.21
CA ALA A 68 0.03 5.10 -4.22
C ALA A 68 -1.14 4.32 -3.60
N VAL A 69 -0.90 3.07 -3.20
CA VAL A 69 -1.89 2.19 -2.60
C VAL A 69 -1.34 1.61 -1.31
N MET A 70 -2.15 1.58 -0.26
CA MET A 70 -1.87 0.85 0.96
C MET A 70 -3.06 -0.02 1.30
N ALA A 71 -2.82 -1.26 1.71
CA ALA A 71 -3.89 -2.21 2.01
C ALA A 71 -3.63 -2.93 3.33
N GLY A 72 -4.72 -3.39 3.94
CA GLY A 72 -4.71 -4.16 5.16
C GLY A 72 -5.76 -5.26 5.16
N ASP A 73 -6.23 -5.61 6.35
CA ASP A 73 -7.18 -6.72 6.54
C ASP A 73 -8.58 -6.43 6.00
N PHE A 74 -9.01 -5.17 5.98
CA PHE A 74 -10.40 -4.83 5.66
C PHE A 74 -10.57 -3.70 4.66
N GLU A 75 -9.47 -3.10 4.21
CA GLU A 75 -9.54 -1.91 3.35
C GLU A 75 -8.32 -1.76 2.45
N ILE A 76 -8.56 -1.11 1.32
CA ILE A 76 -7.53 -0.59 0.42
C ILE A 76 -7.71 0.93 0.38
N THR A 77 -6.63 1.65 0.66
CA THR A 77 -6.55 3.11 0.54
C THR A 77 -5.70 3.46 -0.67
N VAL A 78 -6.27 4.25 -1.58
CA VAL A 78 -5.60 4.80 -2.75
C VAL A 78 -5.39 6.29 -2.55
N TRP A 79 -4.18 6.75 -2.78
CA TRP A 79 -3.84 8.15 -2.98
C TRP A 79 -3.57 8.39 -4.46
N ASP A 80 -4.20 9.41 -5.03
CA ASP A 80 -3.99 9.85 -6.42
C ASP A 80 -4.02 11.38 -6.47
N GLU A 81 -2.87 12.00 -6.78
CA GLU A 81 -2.70 13.46 -6.91
C GLU A 81 -3.32 14.30 -5.77
N GLY A 82 -3.20 13.83 -4.52
CA GLY A 82 -3.71 14.54 -3.34
C GLY A 82 -5.10 14.12 -2.89
N VAL A 83 -5.81 13.33 -3.69
CA VAL A 83 -7.11 12.74 -3.30
C VAL A 83 -6.84 11.39 -2.64
N VAL A 84 -7.50 11.14 -1.51
CA VAL A 84 -7.46 9.87 -0.80
C VAL A 84 -8.82 9.21 -0.89
N THR A 85 -8.87 7.97 -1.37
CA THR A 85 -10.08 7.17 -1.48
C THR A 85 -9.85 5.82 -0.81
N THR A 86 -10.82 5.38 0.01
CA THR A 86 -10.78 4.07 0.68
C THR A 86 -11.92 3.22 0.18
N ILE A 87 -11.63 1.94 -0.06
CA ILE A 87 -12.63 0.91 -0.38
C ILE A 87 -12.54 -0.23 0.64
N ASP A 88 -13.69 -0.69 1.12
CA ASP A 88 -13.78 -1.89 1.95
C ASP A 88 -13.46 -3.11 1.10
N THR A 89 -12.69 -4.03 1.67
CA THR A 89 -12.25 -5.24 0.98
C THR A 89 -12.09 -6.41 1.94
N SER A 90 -11.85 -7.60 1.39
CA SER A 90 -11.35 -8.73 2.17
C SER A 90 -9.83 -8.61 2.39
N PRO A 91 -9.23 -9.39 3.31
CA PRO A 91 -7.82 -9.24 3.65
C PRO A 91 -6.91 -9.32 2.43
N VAL A 92 -6.13 -8.26 2.25
CA VAL A 92 -5.11 -8.15 1.21
C VAL A 92 -3.78 -8.58 1.80
N PHE A 93 -3.07 -9.44 1.08
CA PHE A 93 -1.80 -10.00 1.53
C PHE A 93 -0.62 -9.42 0.77
N ASP A 94 -0.82 -9.14 -0.52
CA ASP A 94 0.25 -8.65 -1.38
C ASP A 94 -0.33 -7.79 -2.51
N ILE A 95 0.51 -6.91 -3.04
CA ILE A 95 0.17 -5.95 -4.08
C ILE A 95 1.34 -5.78 -5.05
N ARG A 96 1.02 -5.69 -6.35
CA ARG A 96 1.98 -5.29 -7.37
C ARG A 96 1.35 -4.41 -8.43
N GLN A 97 2.18 -3.58 -9.05
CA GLN A 97 1.77 -2.85 -10.24
C GLN A 97 1.69 -3.82 -11.43
N LYS A 98 0.57 -3.78 -12.16
CA LYS A 98 0.40 -4.53 -13.41
C LYS A 98 0.66 -3.65 -14.63
N ASP A 99 0.13 -2.43 -14.60
CA ASP A 99 0.30 -1.41 -15.63
C ASP A 99 0.13 0.00 -15.02
N ALA A 100 0.00 1.03 -15.86
CA ALA A 100 -0.05 2.42 -15.42
C ALA A 100 -1.19 2.75 -14.45
N PHE A 101 -2.32 2.02 -14.53
CA PHE A 101 -3.51 2.31 -13.71
C PHE A 101 -4.06 1.07 -12.99
N THR A 102 -3.41 -0.07 -13.12
CA THR A 102 -3.90 -1.32 -12.56
C THR A 102 -2.90 -1.89 -11.57
N VAL A 103 -3.41 -2.24 -10.40
CA VAL A 103 -2.70 -3.05 -9.41
C VAL A 103 -3.34 -4.43 -9.31
N GLU A 104 -2.50 -5.45 -9.17
CA GLU A 104 -2.94 -6.80 -8.84
C GLU A 104 -2.77 -7.03 -7.34
N LEU A 105 -3.80 -7.60 -6.73
CA LEU A 105 -3.94 -7.78 -5.29
C LEU A 105 -4.14 -9.27 -5.01
N LEU A 106 -3.33 -9.82 -4.10
CA LEU A 106 -3.56 -11.17 -3.59
C LEU A 106 -4.43 -11.09 -2.34
N MET A 107 -5.63 -11.67 -2.40
CA MET A 107 -6.63 -11.56 -1.34
C MET A 107 -7.08 -12.94 -0.85
N ASN A 108 -7.59 -13.00 0.39
CA ASN A 108 -8.21 -14.20 0.99
C ASN A 108 -7.29 -15.42 1.21
N ILE A 109 -5.96 -15.25 1.36
CA ILE A 109 -5.00 -16.37 1.55
C ILE A 109 -5.34 -17.37 2.66
N PRO A 110 -5.82 -17.01 3.87
CA PRO A 110 -6.06 -17.99 4.93
C PRO A 110 -7.25 -18.91 4.65
N PHE A 111 -7.95 -18.71 3.52
CA PHE A 111 -9.08 -19.51 3.10
C PHE A 111 -8.74 -20.26 1.80
N LEU A 112 -9.44 -21.37 1.55
CA LEU A 112 -9.33 -22.14 0.30
C LEU A 112 -9.73 -21.34 -0.96
N ASP A 113 -10.21 -20.10 -0.77
CA ASP A 113 -10.75 -19.21 -1.78
C ASP A 113 -9.81 -18.03 -2.08
N ALA A 114 -8.50 -18.21 -1.88
CA ALA A 114 -7.52 -17.19 -2.22
C ALA A 114 -7.61 -16.86 -3.73
N ALA A 115 -7.73 -15.58 -4.04
CA ALA A 115 -7.97 -15.11 -5.39
C ALA A 115 -7.12 -13.88 -5.68
N VAL A 116 -6.89 -13.64 -6.97
CA VAL A 116 -6.27 -12.40 -7.41
C VAL A 116 -7.28 -11.47 -8.01
N TRP A 117 -7.19 -10.25 -7.52
CA TRP A 117 -8.04 -9.15 -7.88
C TRP A 117 -7.22 -8.11 -8.62
N GLU A 118 -7.88 -7.39 -9.51
CA GLU A 118 -7.37 -6.19 -10.13
C GLU A 118 -8.15 -5.00 -9.59
N LEU A 119 -7.42 -3.97 -9.17
CA LEU A 119 -7.97 -2.66 -8.88
C LEU A 119 -7.49 -1.68 -9.94
N ASN A 120 -8.44 -1.00 -10.59
CA ASN A 120 -8.14 0.18 -11.39
C ASN A 120 -8.10 1.41 -10.49
N VAL A 121 -6.93 2.05 -10.38
CA VAL A 121 -6.69 3.19 -9.48
C VAL A 121 -7.35 4.49 -9.94
N ALA A 122 -7.81 4.57 -11.18
CA ALA A 122 -8.52 5.75 -11.68
C ALA A 122 -10.03 5.64 -11.46
N THR A 123 -10.60 4.43 -11.58
CA THR A 123 -12.05 4.20 -11.48
C THR A 123 -12.49 3.61 -10.15
N MET A 124 -11.55 3.15 -9.32
CA MET A 124 -11.79 2.34 -8.12
C MET A 124 -12.52 1.01 -8.41
N GLU A 125 -12.53 0.55 -9.66
CA GLU A 125 -13.15 -0.72 -10.01
C GLU A 125 -12.26 -1.88 -9.54
N LEU A 126 -12.81 -2.71 -8.65
CA LEU A 126 -12.18 -3.90 -8.10
C LEU A 126 -12.85 -5.15 -8.69
N ARG A 127 -12.08 -6.03 -9.34
CA ARG A 127 -12.59 -7.25 -9.97
C ARG A 127 -11.72 -8.47 -9.71
N GLU A 128 -12.35 -9.61 -9.49
CA GLU A 128 -11.63 -10.89 -9.41
C GLU A 128 -11.22 -11.33 -10.82
N THR A 129 -9.97 -11.77 -10.95
CA THR A 129 -9.39 -12.19 -12.25
C THR A 129 -9.03 -13.67 -12.31
N GLY A 130 -9.01 -14.34 -11.16
CA GLY A 130 -8.88 -15.79 -11.09
C GLY A 130 -8.28 -16.28 -9.78
N HIS A 131 -8.09 -17.59 -9.74
CA HIS A 131 -7.61 -18.30 -8.58
C HIS A 131 -6.11 -18.07 -8.34
N TYR A 132 -5.69 -18.04 -7.07
CA TYR A 132 -4.30 -17.78 -6.67
C TYR A 132 -3.28 -18.76 -7.28
N THR A 133 -3.70 -19.94 -7.73
CA THR A 133 -2.82 -20.91 -8.38
C THR A 133 -2.20 -20.42 -9.68
N LEU A 134 -2.84 -19.46 -10.35
CA LEU A 134 -2.27 -18.76 -11.52
C LEU A 134 -1.10 -17.82 -11.13
N PHE A 135 -0.86 -17.63 -9.83
CA PHE A 135 0.08 -16.65 -9.27
C PHE A 135 1.28 -17.27 -8.55
N PHE A 136 1.32 -18.59 -8.35
CA PHE A 136 2.55 -19.28 -7.94
C PHE A 136 3.62 -19.17 -9.04
N ASN A 137 4.86 -18.89 -8.67
CA ASN A 137 6.05 -18.69 -9.53
C ASN A 137 6.18 -17.34 -10.23
N ARG A 138 5.40 -16.32 -9.86
CA ARG A 138 5.71 -14.93 -10.23
C ARG A 138 6.28 -14.23 -9.00
N GLU A 139 7.48 -13.70 -9.13
CA GLU A 139 8.12 -12.91 -8.10
C GLU A 139 7.22 -11.71 -7.74
N TYR A 140 6.68 -11.72 -6.52
CA TYR A 140 6.23 -10.49 -5.87
C TYR A 140 7.50 -9.76 -5.43
N LEU A 141 8.03 -8.92 -6.32
CA LEU A 141 9.16 -8.04 -6.06
C LEU A 141 8.67 -6.60 -5.81
N SER A 142 7.57 -6.42 -5.07
CA SER A 142 7.45 -5.22 -4.25
C SER A 142 8.14 -5.56 -2.93
N LYS A 143 9.30 -4.96 -2.69
CA LYS A 143 10.01 -5.10 -1.41
C LYS A 143 9.15 -4.50 -0.28
N CYS A 144 8.14 -5.23 0.20
CA CYS A 144 7.76 -5.17 1.60
C CYS A 144 8.97 -5.71 2.38
N THR A 145 9.98 -4.86 2.58
CA THR A 145 11.12 -5.23 3.41
C THR A 145 10.62 -5.25 4.84
N ILE A 146 10.09 -6.41 5.25
CA ILE A 146 9.92 -6.75 6.66
C ILE A 146 11.34 -7.08 7.14
N LEU A 147 12.05 -6.09 7.67
CA LEU A 147 13.20 -6.38 8.52
C LEU A 147 12.63 -6.80 9.88
N GLY A 148 12.65 -8.12 10.13
CA GLY A 148 12.58 -8.68 11.48
C GLY A 148 13.92 -8.56 12.20
#